data_AF-A0A1F6DJN0-F1
#
_entry.id   AF-A0A1F6DJN0-F1
#
_cell.length_a   1.000
_cell.length_b   1.000
_cell.length_c   1.000
_cell.angle_alpha   90.00
_cell.angle_beta   90.00
_cell.angle_gamma   90.00
#
_symmetry.space_group_name_H-M   'P 1'
#
loop_
_entity.id
_entity.type
_entity.pdbx_description
1 polymer ?
#
loop_
_entity_poly.entity_id
_entity_poly.type
_entity_poly.pdbx_seq_one_letter_code
_entity_poly.pdbx_strand_id
1 'polypeptide(L)'
;MAGKTKKSGGKYAKSHSTMIPAAAIVCKALERIPEVTRISLGFITAGMRTVATRRIKITVVGGTAIKLSVRDHISHQEIYIYVATESDKTSVVDTLNKIATKERMQVTGERGE
;
A
#
# COMPACT_ATOMS: atom_id res chain seq x y z
N MET A 1 -1.10 -4.36 -23.22
CA MET A 1 0.07 -3.53 -22.85
C MET A 1 -0.01 -3.21 -21.36
N ALA A 2 0.94 -3.69 -20.56
CA ALA A 2 0.96 -3.51 -19.10
C ALA A 2 1.82 -2.29 -18.72
N GLY A 3 1.19 -1.24 -18.20
CA GLY A 3 1.87 -0.02 -17.75
C GLY A 3 2.69 -0.27 -16.49
N LYS A 4 3.99 -0.51 -16.64
CA LYS A 4 4.98 -0.47 -15.54
C LYS A 4 5.29 1.00 -15.24
N THR A 5 4.81 1.51 -14.13
CA THR A 5 5.17 2.85 -13.64
C THR A 5 6.37 2.74 -12.70
N LYS A 6 7.48 3.37 -13.08
CA LYS A 6 8.67 3.56 -12.23
C LYS A 6 8.58 4.96 -11.62
N LYS A 7 8.49 5.08 -10.30
CA LYS A 7 8.56 6.36 -9.58
C LYS A 7 9.86 6.41 -8.77
N SER A 8 10.61 7.50 -8.88
CA SER A 8 11.82 7.78 -8.08
C SER A 8 11.78 9.24 -7.63
N GLY A 9 12.01 9.50 -6.33
CA GLY A 9 11.99 10.83 -5.70
C GLY A 9 10.88 11.04 -4.66
N GLY A 10 11.12 11.92 -3.68
CA GLY A 10 10.16 12.32 -2.63
C GLY A 10 10.15 11.39 -1.40
N LYS A 11 8.95 10.98 -0.97
CA LYS A 11 8.73 10.11 0.21
C LYS A 11 9.09 8.64 -0.02
N TYR A 12 9.49 8.26 -1.22
CA TYR A 12 9.84 6.88 -1.58
C TYR A 12 11.29 6.58 -1.24
N ALA A 13 11.54 5.48 -0.52
CA ALA A 13 12.90 5.04 -0.24
C ALA A 13 13.65 4.70 -1.55
N LYS A 14 14.95 5.05 -1.58
CA LYS A 14 15.89 5.16 -2.73
C LYS A 14 16.02 3.97 -3.71
N SER A 15 15.29 2.87 -3.53
CA SER A 15 15.40 1.70 -4.41
C SER A 15 14.22 1.58 -5.36
N HIS A 16 14.54 1.43 -6.64
CA HIS A 16 13.63 1.19 -7.76
C HIS A 16 12.87 -0.12 -7.58
N SER A 17 11.87 -0.15 -6.71
CA SER A 17 10.95 -1.26 -6.63
C SER A 17 9.88 -1.06 -7.69
N THR A 18 9.81 -1.97 -8.66
CA THR A 18 8.63 -2.09 -9.52
C THR A 18 7.36 -2.08 -8.66
N MET A 19 6.27 -1.49 -9.17
CA MET A 19 4.97 -1.52 -8.49
C MET A 19 3.93 -2.23 -9.35
N ILE A 20 3.07 -3.00 -8.71
CA ILE A 20 1.87 -3.52 -9.37
C ILE A 20 0.86 -2.37 -9.57
N PRO A 21 -0.01 -2.43 -10.60
CA PRO A 21 -0.94 -1.35 -10.91
C PRO A 21 -1.82 -0.96 -9.71
N ALA A 22 -2.31 -1.96 -8.96
CA ALA A 22 -3.07 -1.75 -7.74
C ALA A 22 -2.28 -0.98 -6.65
N ALA A 23 -0.99 -1.31 -6.47
CA ALA A 23 -0.12 -0.65 -5.49
C ALA A 23 0.17 0.80 -5.89
N ALA A 24 0.34 1.07 -7.19
CA ALA A 24 0.61 2.42 -7.68
C ALA A 24 -0.53 3.41 -7.38
N ILE A 25 -1.79 2.94 -7.43
CA ILE A 25 -2.97 3.77 -7.09
C ILE A 25 -2.94 4.14 -5.61
N VAL A 26 -2.70 3.15 -4.74
CA VAL A 26 -2.63 3.35 -3.29
C VAL A 26 -1.45 4.27 -2.92
N CYS A 27 -0.26 3.99 -3.45
CA CYS A 27 0.93 4.83 -3.21
C CYS A 27 0.75 6.27 -3.67
N LYS A 28 0.11 6.51 -4.82
CA LYS A 28 -0.16 7.86 -5.33
C LYS A 28 -1.10 8.64 -4.41
N ALA A 29 -2.06 7.97 -3.79
CA ALA A 29 -2.96 8.61 -2.83
C ALA A 29 -2.24 8.91 -1.50
N LEU A 30 -1.43 7.98 -1.00
CA LEU A 30 -0.62 8.13 0.22
C LEU A 30 0.44 9.24 0.09
N GLU A 31 1.05 9.38 -1.09
CA GLU A 31 2.03 10.44 -1.38
C GLU A 31 1.44 11.84 -1.14
N ARG A 32 0.13 12.02 -1.32
CA ARG A 32 -0.57 13.29 -1.12
C ARG A 32 -0.88 13.60 0.35
N ILE A 33 -0.76 12.60 1.23
CA ILE A 33 -1.06 12.77 2.65
C ILE A 33 0.20 13.35 3.33
N PRO A 34 0.11 14.49 4.02
CA PRO A 34 1.26 15.10 4.70
C PRO A 34 1.80 14.21 5.83
N GLU A 35 0.90 13.52 6.53
CA GLU A 35 1.15 12.64 7.68
C GLU A 35 2.07 11.44 7.36
N VAL A 36 2.11 11.01 6.10
CA VAL A 36 3.00 9.94 5.64
C VAL A 36 4.41 10.50 5.54
N THR A 37 5.33 10.05 6.40
CA THR A 37 6.72 10.51 6.39
C THR A 37 7.53 9.77 5.35
N ARG A 38 7.30 8.46 5.19
CA ARG A 38 8.06 7.61 4.28
C ARG A 38 7.22 6.44 3.77
N ILE A 39 7.43 6.09 2.50
CA ILE A 39 6.86 4.92 1.84
C ILE A 39 8.03 4.03 1.40
N SER A 40 8.03 2.79 1.87
CA SER A 40 8.99 1.76 1.49
C SER A 40 8.27 0.66 0.73
N LEU A 41 8.67 0.46 -0.52
CA LEU A 41 8.13 -0.58 -1.37
C LEU A 41 8.85 -1.90 -1.07
N GLY A 42 8.09 -2.91 -0.64
CA GLY A 42 8.60 -4.25 -0.38
C GLY A 42 8.62 -5.13 -1.64
N PHE A 43 8.77 -6.43 -1.41
CA PHE A 43 8.87 -7.42 -2.47
C PHE A 43 7.57 -7.55 -3.27
N ILE A 44 7.71 -7.78 -4.58
CA ILE A 44 6.62 -8.24 -5.43
C ILE A 44 6.80 -9.73 -5.62
N THR A 45 5.80 -10.49 -5.19
CA THR A 45 5.68 -11.90 -5.53
C THR A 45 4.77 -12.00 -6.74
N ALA A 46 5.31 -12.48 -7.86
CA ALA A 46 4.57 -12.72 -9.10
C ALA A 46 4.26 -14.22 -9.26
N GLY A 47 3.27 -14.56 -10.08
CA GLY A 47 2.93 -15.95 -10.38
C GLY A 47 2.13 -16.65 -9.28
N MET A 48 1.41 -15.89 -8.44
CA MET A 48 0.53 -16.49 -7.46
C MET A 48 -0.84 -16.83 -8.06
N ARG A 49 -1.58 -17.71 -7.36
CA ARG A 49 -2.93 -18.13 -7.75
C ARG A 49 -3.80 -16.93 -8.12
N THR A 50 -4.43 -17.04 -9.28
CA THR A 50 -5.31 -16.03 -9.84
C THR A 50 -6.46 -15.72 -8.89
N VAL A 51 -6.66 -14.45 -8.56
CA VAL A 51 -7.79 -13.99 -7.76
C VAL A 51 -8.72 -13.12 -8.58
N ALA A 52 -10.03 -13.33 -8.46
CA ALA A 52 -11.04 -12.57 -9.19
C ALA A 52 -11.16 -11.13 -8.69
N THR A 53 -10.91 -10.89 -7.40
CA THR A 53 -10.98 -9.56 -6.78
C THR A 53 -9.65 -9.12 -6.21
N ARG A 54 -9.33 -7.83 -6.43
CA ARG A 54 -8.20 -7.17 -5.80
C ARG A 54 -8.47 -7.01 -4.32
N ARG A 55 -7.45 -7.27 -3.49
CA ARG A 55 -7.56 -7.19 -2.03
C ARG A 55 -6.44 -6.33 -1.48
N ILE A 56 -6.74 -5.55 -0.45
CA ILE A 56 -5.74 -4.84 0.33
C ILE A 56 -5.85 -5.35 1.76
N LYS A 57 -4.78 -5.95 2.27
CA LYS A 57 -4.66 -6.25 3.68
C LYS A 57 -3.94 -5.11 4.37
N ILE A 58 -4.57 -4.51 5.38
CA ILE A 58 -3.97 -3.47 6.20
C ILE A 58 -3.55 -4.12 7.51
N THR A 59 -2.27 -4.04 7.84
CA THR A 59 -1.70 -4.54 9.08
C THR A 59 -0.96 -3.40 9.75
N VAL A 60 -1.43 -2.99 10.92
CA VAL A 60 -0.69 -2.04 11.75
C VAL A 60 0.45 -2.81 12.40
N VAL A 61 1.69 -2.41 12.11
CA VAL A 61 2.88 -3.01 12.72
C VAL A 61 3.28 -2.05 13.84
N GLY A 62 3.50 -2.54 15.07
CA GLY A 62 3.70 -1.70 16.26
C GLY A 62 4.64 -0.49 16.06
N GLY A 63 4.41 0.60 16.79
CA GLY A 63 5.06 1.89 16.54
C GLY A 63 4.49 2.59 15.30
N THR A 64 5.22 3.47 14.63
CA THR A 64 4.67 4.35 13.57
C THR A 64 4.59 3.72 12.16
N ALA A 65 4.48 2.40 12.05
CA ALA A 65 4.53 1.69 10.77
C ALA A 65 3.20 1.00 10.41
N ILE A 66 2.82 1.07 9.14
CA ILE A 66 1.66 0.38 8.57
C ILE A 66 2.15 -0.48 7.42
N LYS A 67 1.88 -1.78 7.48
CA LYS A 67 2.13 -2.71 6.40
C LYS A 67 0.85 -2.88 5.58
N LEU A 68 0.94 -2.59 4.29
CA LEU A 68 -0.07 -2.91 3.31
C LEU A 68 0.37 -4.10 2.48
N SER A 69 -0.51 -5.09 2.37
CA SER A 69 -0.33 -6.19 1.44
C SER A 69 -1.37 -6.05 0.34
N VAL A 70 -0.91 -5.60 -0.84
CA VAL A 70 -1.77 -5.36 -1.99
C VAL A 70 -1.75 -6.58 -2.88
N ARG A 71 -2.91 -7.21 -3.03
CA ARG A 71 -3.15 -8.35 -3.90
C ARG A 71 -3.85 -7.91 -5.17
N ASP A 72 -3.22 -8.21 -6.30
CA ASP A 72 -3.77 -8.07 -7.64
C ASP A 72 -3.92 -9.45 -8.28
N HIS A 73 -4.41 -9.49 -9.52
CA HIS A 73 -4.85 -10.71 -10.21
C HIS A 73 -3.90 -11.91 -10.06
N ILE A 74 -2.61 -11.76 -10.37
CA ILE A 74 -1.59 -12.82 -10.28
C ILE A 74 -0.36 -12.44 -9.44
N SER A 75 -0.42 -11.28 -8.78
CA SER A 75 0.72 -10.66 -8.13
C SER A 75 0.32 -10.15 -6.76
N HIS A 76 1.24 -10.16 -5.81
CA HIS A 76 1.06 -9.41 -4.59
C HIS A 76 2.32 -8.67 -4.20
N GLN A 77 2.11 -7.48 -3.67
CA GLN A 77 3.14 -6.55 -3.31
C GLN A 77 2.92 -6.08 -1.88
N GLU A 78 4.00 -6.12 -1.11
CA GLU A 78 4.04 -5.56 0.23
C GLU A 78 4.53 -4.11 0.17
N ILE A 79 3.90 -3.23 0.93
CA ILE A 79 4.23 -1.82 1.01
C ILE A 79 4.25 -1.45 2.48
N TYR A 80 5.29 -0.76 2.92
CA TYR A 80 5.43 -0.29 4.28
C TYR A 80 5.31 1.23 4.28
N ILE A 81 4.45 1.75 5.13
CA ILE A 81 4.18 3.18 5.28
C ILE A 81 4.62 3.56 6.69
N TYR A 82 5.40 4.61 6.79
CA TYR A 82 5.78 5.20 8.05
C TYR A 82 5.07 6.52 8.20
N VAL A 83 4.49 6.73 9.38
CA VAL A 83 3.82 7.97 9.78
C VAL A 83 4.63 8.69 10.86
N ALA A 84 4.34 9.96 11.10
CA ALA A 84 5.06 10.75 12.11
C ALA A 84 4.62 10.38 13.53
N THR A 85 3.31 10.29 13.76
CA THR A 85 2.73 10.02 15.07
C THR A 85 1.77 8.83 15.04
N GLU A 86 1.41 8.33 16.22
CA GLU A 86 0.42 7.26 16.32
C GLU A 86 -1.00 7.72 15.97
N SER A 87 -1.32 8.99 16.22
CA SER A 87 -2.61 9.60 15.87
C SER A 87 -2.84 9.63 14.35
N ASP A 88 -1.78 9.90 13.59
CA ASP A 88 -1.80 9.92 12.12
C ASP A 88 -2.16 8.56 11.50
N LYS A 89 -1.92 7.46 12.22
CA LYS A 89 -2.24 6.11 11.72
C LYS A 89 -3.71 5.98 11.38
N THR A 90 -4.57 6.51 12.25
CA THR A 90 -6.02 6.38 12.11
C THR A 90 -6.51 7.14 10.88
N SER A 91 -6.02 8.37 10.67
CA SER A 91 -6.30 9.18 9.48
C SER A 91 -5.86 8.49 8.19
N VAL A 92 -4.66 7.91 8.19
CA VAL A 92 -4.12 7.18 7.03
C VAL A 92 -4.94 5.91 6.75
N VAL A 93 -5.31 5.15 7.78
CA VAL A 93 -6.13 3.93 7.65
C VAL A 93 -7.54 4.26 7.15
N ASP A 94 -8.17 5.34 7.66
CA ASP A 94 -9.46 5.82 7.15
C ASP A 94 -9.37 6.21 5.67
N THR A 95 -8.33 6.95 5.31
CA THR A 95 -8.08 7.33 3.91
C THR A 95 -7.87 6.11 3.02
N LEU A 96 -7.14 5.11 3.49
CA LEU A 96 -6.95 3.84 2.79
C LEU A 96 -8.26 3.08 2.57
N ASN A 97 -9.12 3.01 3.59
CA ASN A 97 -10.45 2.40 3.48
C ASN A 97 -11.32 3.12 2.44
N LYS A 98 -11.29 4.47 2.43
CA LYS A 98 -12.00 5.28 1.43
C LYS A 98 -11.49 5.00 0.00
N ILE A 99 -10.17 4.95 -0.19
CA ILE A 99 -9.57 4.64 -1.50
C ILE A 99 -9.93 3.23 -1.95
N ALA A 100 -9.83 2.24 -1.06
CA ALA A 100 -10.15 0.86 -1.39
C ALA A 100 -11.63 0.69 -1.75
N THR A 101 -12.53 1.37 -1.05
CA THR A 101 -13.97 1.38 -1.36
C THR A 101 -14.22 1.99 -2.74
N LYS A 102 -13.57 3.13 -3.04
CA LYS A 102 -13.65 3.79 -4.35
C LYS A 102 -13.16 2.90 -5.50
N GLU A 103 -12.07 2.17 -5.28
CA GLU A 103 -11.46 1.27 -6.26
C GLU A 103 -12.09 -0.14 -6.28
N ARG A 104 -13.19 -0.37 -5.53
CA ARG A 104 -13.86 -1.67 -5.38
C ARG A 104 -12.92 -2.80 -4.94
N MET A 105 -11.95 -2.48 -4.09
CA MET A 105 -10.99 -3.43 -3.53
C MET A 105 -11.52 -3.95 -2.20
N GLN A 106 -11.44 -5.26 -1.97
CA GLN A 106 -11.78 -5.83 -0.67
C GLN A 106 -10.70 -5.44 0.35
N VAL A 107 -11.11 -4.82 1.46
CA VAL A 107 -10.20 -4.51 2.57
C VAL A 107 -10.31 -5.59 3.63
N THR A 108 -9.17 -6.08 4.10
CA THR A 108 -9.10 -6.95 5.28
C THR A 108 -8.12 -6.31 6.26
N GLY A 109 -8.61 -5.91 7.43
CA GLY A 109 -7.78 -5.32 8.49
C GLY A 109 -7.75 -6.25 9.70
N GLU A 110 -6.56 -6.71 10.07
CA GLU A 110 -6.34 -7.30 11.39
C GLU A 110 -5.81 -6.19 12.30
N ARG A 111 -6.55 -5.88 13.38
CA ARG A 111 -6.00 -5.16 14.52
C ARG A 111 -5.04 -6.14 15.18
N GLY A 112 -3.75 -6.07 14.82
CA GLY A 112 -2.72 -6.84 15.51
C GLY A 112 -2.69 -6.38 16.97
N GLU A 113 -3.09 -7.29 17.85
CA GLU A 113 -2.90 -7.21 19.29
C GLU A 113 -1.41 -7.21 19.66
#